data_AF-A0AAV8WJ79-F1
#
_entry.id   AF-A0AAV8WJ79-F1
#
_cell.length_a   1.000
_cell.length_b   1.000
_cell.length_c   1.000
_cell.angle_alpha   90.00
_cell.angle_beta   90.00
_cell.angle_gamma   90.00
#
_symmetry.space_group_name_H-M   'P 1'
#
loop_
_entity.id
_entity.type
_entity.pdbx_description
1 polymer ?
#
loop_
_entity_poly.entity_id
_entity_poly.type
_entity_poly.pdbx_seq_one_letter_code
_entity_poly.pdbx_strand_id
1 'polypeptide(L)'
;MRNTYYPGKELSLDESMMLWRGRLVFRQYIKNKRHKFGIKLYMLTEPSGTLLEVEVYTGAMDSKGGKGHASKVVMKLLQHKLNSGHSVYMDNYYNSCTLARELLDNQTFCTGTLRADRKGNPKDVVATKLPKGGTKAKYSNGIMIGKWKDKRDVLYISTEFPNTMVTFTKKRAQEKVKPLPILNYNKFMSGVDRQDQMMAYYPCSRKTLRWYKKLAIHFFQLILVNSHYMFNEYSGKRLTFYDYRLEVIRGLLGASLSKPKAPAIRIEDEKRLAEGLKTMERWGFGISRKEILHIVADFITKNKTKTPFTNNIPGNEWFHNFKNRHRLSIKKPQAVAFFRRKMTDPFVIYEYFDLLNKTLSDFNLHDKPELIWNLDETSLSQDPHKTRAVGERGEPSSRTSSGPASPNGWIEANICFNYFEKTLIPALGPTRPVLIIYDGYSTHVNIPLIELARDNDVTILKLTPHSSHLLQPLNLSVFKSVKDRWDLKLVTWQRKNIGHKIPKKVFSELIGETWKDLDTEIIRNSFKKAGIHPFNRHVIPDDKYHPEALK
;
A
#
# COMPACT_ATOMS: atom_id res chain seq x y z
N MET A 1 -30.57 11.62 -12.00
CA MET A 1 -30.54 10.15 -12.12
C MET A 1 -31.64 9.66 -13.05
N ARG A 2 -32.94 9.81 -12.73
CA ARG A 2 -34.05 9.35 -13.58
C ARG A 2 -33.91 9.62 -15.09
N ASN A 3 -33.57 10.86 -15.46
CA ASN A 3 -33.52 11.29 -16.86
C ASN A 3 -32.09 11.26 -17.44
N THR A 4 -31.08 10.94 -16.63
CA THR A 4 -29.67 11.14 -16.97
C THR A 4 -28.88 9.84 -16.99
N TYR A 5 -29.42 8.77 -16.40
CA TYR A 5 -28.72 7.52 -16.21
C TYR A 5 -29.69 6.34 -16.22
N TYR A 6 -29.38 5.34 -17.03
CA TYR A 6 -30.08 4.06 -17.03
C TYR A 6 -29.20 3.00 -16.38
N PRO A 7 -29.63 2.37 -15.28
CA PRO A 7 -28.81 1.41 -14.54
C PRO A 7 -28.69 0.07 -15.26
N GLY A 8 -27.69 -0.71 -14.87
CA GLY A 8 -27.57 -2.12 -15.24
C GLY A 8 -28.71 -2.99 -14.69
N LYS A 9 -28.67 -4.29 -15.03
CA LYS A 9 -29.72 -5.24 -14.65
C LYS A 9 -29.87 -5.36 -13.12
N GLU A 10 -28.76 -5.46 -12.40
CA GLU A 10 -28.76 -5.73 -10.97
C GLU A 10 -28.91 -4.46 -10.14
N LEU A 11 -29.88 -4.46 -9.22
CA LEU A 11 -30.20 -3.35 -8.33
C LEU A 11 -30.13 -3.81 -6.87
N SER A 12 -29.74 -2.92 -5.96
CA SER A 12 -29.63 -3.18 -4.52
C SER A 12 -30.47 -2.17 -3.75
N LEU A 13 -31.38 -2.67 -2.91
CA LEU A 13 -32.27 -1.84 -2.09
C LEU A 13 -32.02 -2.12 -0.61
N ASP A 14 -31.66 -1.08 0.13
CA ASP A 14 -31.41 -1.14 1.56
C ASP A 14 -31.57 0.24 2.23
N GLU A 15 -31.26 0.33 3.51
CA GLU A 15 -31.46 1.51 4.34
C GLU A 15 -30.14 2.15 4.71
N SER A 16 -30.08 3.47 4.57
CA SER A 16 -29.01 4.32 5.12
C SER A 16 -29.50 5.11 6.33
N MET A 17 -28.54 5.63 7.10
CA MET A 17 -28.79 6.38 8.32
C MET A 17 -27.96 7.66 8.37
N MET A 18 -28.64 8.80 8.24
CA MET A 18 -28.03 10.11 8.43
C MET A 18 -28.05 10.49 9.92
N LEU A 19 -26.89 10.68 10.54
CA LEU A 19 -26.76 11.04 11.96
C LEU A 19 -27.60 12.26 12.35
N TRP A 20 -28.52 12.09 13.30
CA TRP A 20 -29.27 13.19 13.91
C TRP A 20 -29.66 12.83 15.34
N ARG A 21 -29.30 13.68 16.30
CA ARG A 21 -29.61 13.48 17.73
C ARG A 21 -30.66 14.45 18.28
N GLY A 22 -30.94 15.55 17.57
CA GLY A 22 -31.92 16.55 18.02
C GLY A 22 -33.35 16.03 18.04
N ARG A 23 -34.27 16.83 18.59
CA ARG A 23 -35.70 16.53 18.61
C ARG A 23 -36.24 16.54 17.17
N LEU A 24 -36.82 15.43 16.76
CA LEU A 24 -37.44 15.24 15.45
C LEU A 24 -38.41 14.06 15.54
N VAL A 25 -39.65 14.26 15.11
CA VAL A 25 -40.76 13.31 15.29
C VAL A 25 -40.46 11.94 14.67
N PHE A 26 -39.81 11.92 13.50
CA PHE A 26 -39.50 10.69 12.78
C PHE A 26 -38.06 10.20 12.94
N ARG A 27 -37.30 10.72 13.91
CA ARG A 27 -35.96 10.22 14.23
C ARG A 27 -36.03 8.73 14.59
N GLN A 28 -35.18 7.93 13.96
CA GLN A 28 -35.10 6.50 14.18
C GLN A 28 -33.91 6.12 15.06
N TYR A 29 -34.08 5.02 15.79
CA TYR A 29 -32.99 4.31 16.47
C TYR A 29 -32.76 2.96 15.80
N ILE A 30 -31.56 2.74 15.24
CA ILE A 30 -31.17 1.46 14.64
C ILE A 30 -29.89 0.97 15.31
N LYS A 31 -30.02 -0.04 16.17
CA LYS A 31 -28.93 -0.57 17.03
C LYS A 31 -27.67 -0.95 16.26
N ASN A 32 -27.83 -1.52 15.06
CA ASN A 32 -26.74 -2.11 14.28
C ASN A 32 -26.06 -1.14 13.29
N LYS A 33 -26.55 0.09 13.13
CA LYS A 33 -25.91 1.10 12.26
C LYS A 33 -24.88 1.91 13.06
N ARG A 34 -23.80 2.34 12.38
CA ARG A 34 -22.72 3.17 12.98
C ARG A 34 -23.29 4.40 13.69
N HIS A 35 -24.24 5.06 13.06
CA HIS A 35 -25.02 6.12 13.67
C HIS A 35 -26.34 5.53 14.18
N LYS A 36 -26.40 5.21 15.48
CA LYS A 36 -27.59 4.57 16.04
C LYS A 36 -28.82 5.47 16.04
N PHE A 37 -28.65 6.79 16.13
CA PHE A 37 -29.73 7.77 16.11
C PHE A 37 -29.64 8.64 14.86
N GLY A 38 -30.70 8.74 14.10
CA GLY A 38 -30.70 9.56 12.90
C GLY A 38 -32.00 9.61 12.12
N ILE A 39 -31.89 10.12 10.90
CA ILE A 39 -32.94 10.09 9.89
C ILE A 39 -32.66 8.88 9.00
N LYS A 40 -33.63 7.95 8.95
CA LYS A 40 -33.56 6.76 8.10
C LYS A 40 -33.88 7.14 6.65
N LEU A 41 -33.10 6.62 5.72
CA LEU A 41 -33.31 6.78 4.28
C LEU A 41 -33.47 5.39 3.66
N TYR A 42 -34.46 5.23 2.79
CA TYR A 42 -34.56 4.09 1.90
C TYR A 42 -33.84 4.41 0.59
N MET A 43 -32.96 3.53 0.12
CA MET A 43 -32.11 3.80 -1.04
C MET A 43 -32.16 2.63 -2.02
N LEU A 44 -32.31 2.96 -3.30
CA LEU A 44 -32.13 2.06 -4.42
C LEU A 44 -30.82 2.44 -5.12
N THR A 45 -29.91 1.48 -5.24
CA THR A 45 -28.56 1.67 -5.78
C THR A 45 -28.24 0.58 -6.79
N GLU A 46 -27.23 0.81 -7.62
CA GLU A 46 -26.53 -0.30 -8.26
C GLU A 46 -25.53 -0.96 -7.28
N PRO A 47 -25.09 -2.20 -7.55
CA PRO A 47 -24.04 -2.87 -6.78
C PRO A 47 -22.73 -2.09 -6.68
N SER A 48 -22.45 -1.22 -7.65
CA SER A 48 -21.31 -0.30 -7.69
C SER A 48 -21.36 0.72 -6.53
N GLY A 49 -22.57 1.09 -6.09
CA GLY A 49 -22.86 2.15 -5.14
C GLY A 49 -23.49 3.39 -5.77
N THR A 50 -23.73 3.41 -7.09
CA THR A 50 -24.46 4.49 -7.77
C THR A 50 -25.89 4.57 -7.24
N LEU A 51 -26.26 5.72 -6.67
CA LEU A 51 -27.60 5.97 -6.15
C LEU A 51 -28.58 6.26 -7.29
N LEU A 52 -29.71 5.57 -7.31
CA LEU A 52 -30.76 5.73 -8.33
C LEU A 52 -31.95 6.49 -7.76
N GLU A 53 -32.48 6.02 -6.64
CA GLU A 53 -33.62 6.60 -5.94
C GLU A 53 -33.36 6.62 -4.44
N VAL A 54 -33.89 7.64 -3.77
CA VAL A 54 -33.78 7.80 -2.32
C VAL A 54 -35.06 8.39 -1.77
N GLU A 55 -35.49 7.85 -0.63
CA GLU A 55 -36.68 8.31 0.07
C GLU A 55 -36.43 8.47 1.56
N VAL A 56 -36.90 9.58 2.13
CA VAL A 56 -36.76 9.86 3.56
C VAL A 56 -37.90 9.20 4.31
N TYR A 57 -37.58 8.42 5.34
CA TYR A 57 -38.59 7.87 6.23
C TYR A 57 -39.13 8.97 7.16
N THR A 58 -40.43 9.23 7.11
CA THR A 58 -41.11 10.31 7.86
C THR A 58 -42.02 9.80 8.98
N GLY A 59 -41.90 8.53 9.38
CA GLY A 59 -42.64 7.98 10.52
C GLY A 59 -44.11 7.71 10.21
N ALA A 60 -44.99 7.93 11.18
CA ALA A 60 -46.44 7.71 11.02
C ALA A 60 -47.11 8.69 10.03
N MET A 61 -46.43 9.78 9.67
CA MET A 61 -46.87 10.73 8.64
C MET A 61 -46.48 10.29 7.21
N ASP A 62 -45.83 9.14 7.06
CA ASP A 62 -45.58 8.57 5.75
C ASP A 62 -46.92 8.10 5.14
N SER A 63 -47.22 8.54 3.92
CA SER A 63 -48.39 8.07 3.16
C SER A 63 -48.37 6.55 2.92
N LYS A 64 -47.22 5.91 3.16
CA LYS A 64 -47.00 4.47 3.09
C LYS A 64 -47.06 3.78 4.45
N GLY A 65 -47.51 4.47 5.49
CA GLY A 65 -47.75 3.87 6.80
C GLY A 65 -48.73 2.68 6.75
N GLY A 66 -48.69 1.87 7.82
CA GLY A 66 -49.62 0.75 8.01
C GLY A 66 -49.18 -0.59 7.41
N LYS A 67 -50.14 -1.50 7.22
CA LYS A 67 -49.88 -2.85 6.71
C LYS A 67 -49.24 -2.79 5.32
N GLY A 68 -48.19 -3.60 5.12
CA GLY A 68 -47.47 -3.66 3.85
C GLY A 68 -46.50 -2.51 3.58
N HIS A 69 -46.10 -1.72 4.60
CA HIS A 69 -45.16 -0.61 4.44
C HIS A 69 -43.91 -0.96 3.61
N ALA A 70 -43.25 -2.08 3.91
CA ALA A 70 -42.05 -2.50 3.19
C ALA A 70 -42.31 -2.71 1.69
N SER A 71 -43.41 -3.36 1.31
CA SER A 71 -43.80 -3.54 -0.11
C SER A 71 -44.07 -2.19 -0.78
N LYS A 72 -44.80 -1.29 -0.12
CA LYS A 72 -45.09 0.06 -0.65
C LYS A 72 -43.81 0.87 -0.90
N VAL A 73 -42.82 0.76 0.00
CA VAL A 73 -41.50 1.40 -0.16
C VAL A 73 -40.77 0.84 -1.36
N VAL A 74 -40.71 -0.48 -1.51
CA VAL A 74 -40.04 -1.15 -2.64
C VAL A 74 -40.68 -0.74 -3.96
N MET A 75 -42.00 -0.82 -4.07
CA MET A 75 -42.73 -0.43 -5.28
C MET A 75 -42.54 1.06 -5.61
N LYS A 76 -42.46 1.94 -4.60
CA LYS A 76 -42.14 3.36 -4.86
C LYS A 76 -40.75 3.53 -5.43
N LEU A 77 -39.73 2.97 -4.78
CA LEU A 77 -38.35 3.14 -5.21
C LEU A 77 -38.13 2.55 -6.61
N LEU A 78 -38.84 1.49 -6.96
CA LEU A 78 -38.78 0.86 -8.28
C LEU A 78 -39.74 1.48 -9.30
N GLN A 79 -40.63 2.42 -8.95
CA GLN A 79 -41.75 2.85 -9.82
C GLN A 79 -41.35 3.24 -11.26
N HIS A 80 -40.13 3.72 -11.48
CA HIS A 80 -39.58 4.12 -12.79
C HIS A 80 -38.53 3.14 -13.35
N LYS A 81 -38.50 1.94 -12.79
CA LYS A 81 -37.58 0.82 -13.07
C LYS A 81 -38.31 -0.53 -13.08
N LEU A 82 -39.63 -0.53 -12.93
CA LEU A 82 -40.46 -1.72 -13.16
C LEU A 82 -40.54 -2.00 -14.67
N ASN A 83 -40.99 -3.21 -15.03
CA ASN A 83 -41.24 -3.62 -16.42
C ASN A 83 -40.00 -3.56 -17.33
N SER A 84 -38.81 -3.74 -16.75
CA SER A 84 -37.52 -3.62 -17.46
C SER A 84 -36.61 -4.83 -17.27
N GLY A 85 -37.07 -5.91 -16.62
CA GLY A 85 -36.27 -7.11 -16.39
C GLY A 85 -35.14 -6.95 -15.37
N HIS A 86 -35.19 -5.91 -14.52
CA HIS A 86 -34.21 -5.71 -13.45
C HIS A 86 -34.31 -6.81 -12.39
N SER A 87 -33.17 -7.07 -11.74
CA SER A 87 -33.07 -7.98 -10.59
C SER A 87 -32.75 -7.19 -9.33
N VAL A 88 -33.73 -7.05 -8.43
CA VAL A 88 -33.57 -6.34 -7.16
C VAL A 88 -33.13 -7.28 -6.03
N TYR A 89 -32.03 -6.91 -5.37
CA TYR A 89 -31.49 -7.60 -4.21
C TYR A 89 -31.82 -6.82 -2.93
N MET A 90 -32.40 -7.50 -1.94
CA MET A 90 -32.94 -6.87 -0.73
C MET A 90 -32.76 -7.74 0.51
N ASP A 91 -32.67 -7.14 1.70
CA ASP A 91 -32.66 -7.88 2.97
C ASP A 91 -34.06 -8.41 3.35
N ASN A 92 -34.08 -9.28 4.34
CA ASN A 92 -35.23 -9.95 4.95
C ASN A 92 -36.34 -9.00 5.42
N TYR A 93 -36.03 -7.73 5.69
CA TYR A 93 -37.01 -6.72 6.04
C TYR A 93 -38.00 -6.45 4.89
N TYR A 94 -37.56 -6.59 3.64
CA TYR A 94 -38.38 -6.30 2.45
C TYR A 94 -39.03 -7.54 1.86
N ASN A 95 -38.28 -8.64 1.82
CA ASN A 95 -38.71 -9.84 1.11
C ASN A 95 -39.97 -10.49 1.71
N SER A 96 -40.91 -10.82 0.84
CA SER A 96 -42.13 -11.59 1.14
C SER A 96 -42.68 -12.25 -0.14
N CYS A 97 -43.45 -13.33 0.00
CA CYS A 97 -44.08 -13.99 -1.16
C CYS A 97 -45.04 -13.07 -1.93
N THR A 98 -45.76 -12.21 -1.21
CA THR A 98 -46.70 -11.26 -1.82
C THR A 98 -45.97 -10.24 -2.68
N LEU A 99 -44.90 -9.63 -2.15
CA LEU A 99 -44.07 -8.68 -2.91
C LEU A 99 -43.37 -9.37 -4.09
N ALA A 100 -42.86 -10.58 -3.91
CA ALA A 100 -42.21 -11.32 -4.98
C ALA A 100 -43.15 -11.58 -6.18
N ARG A 101 -44.44 -11.87 -5.90
CA ARG A 101 -45.46 -12.00 -6.94
C ARG A 101 -45.73 -10.67 -7.64
N GLU A 102 -45.95 -9.61 -6.87
CA GLU A 102 -46.20 -8.27 -7.41
C GLU A 102 -45.04 -7.78 -8.30
N LEU A 103 -43.79 -8.06 -7.93
CA LEU A 103 -42.63 -7.73 -8.74
C LEU A 103 -42.55 -8.57 -10.02
N LEU A 104 -42.88 -9.87 -9.96
CA LEU A 104 -42.95 -10.72 -11.16
C LEU A 104 -44.03 -10.25 -12.14
N ASP A 105 -45.21 -9.86 -11.63
CA ASP A 105 -46.29 -9.28 -12.45
C ASP A 105 -45.84 -7.98 -13.15
N ASN A 106 -44.86 -7.29 -12.57
CA ASN A 106 -44.21 -6.10 -13.13
C ASN A 106 -42.84 -6.40 -13.79
N GLN A 107 -42.65 -7.62 -14.31
CA GLN A 107 -41.43 -8.10 -14.99
C GLN A 107 -40.12 -7.71 -14.29
N THR A 108 -40.10 -7.82 -12.97
CA THR A 108 -38.97 -7.47 -12.10
C THR A 108 -38.67 -8.65 -11.19
N PHE A 109 -37.41 -9.08 -11.17
CA PHE A 109 -36.99 -10.20 -10.35
C PHE A 109 -36.54 -9.74 -8.96
N CYS A 110 -36.73 -10.55 -7.93
CA CYS A 110 -36.20 -10.28 -6.60
C CYS A 110 -35.43 -11.47 -6.04
N THR A 111 -34.34 -11.18 -5.32
CA THR A 111 -33.55 -12.21 -4.63
C THR A 111 -33.03 -11.68 -3.29
N GLY A 112 -33.14 -12.48 -2.23
CA GLY A 112 -32.52 -12.13 -0.96
C GLY A 112 -32.91 -13.02 0.21
N THR A 113 -32.48 -12.61 1.40
CA THR A 113 -32.81 -13.30 2.66
C THR A 113 -34.29 -13.13 3.00
N LEU A 114 -34.89 -14.10 3.70
CA LEU A 114 -36.32 -14.12 4.01
C LEU A 114 -36.52 -14.40 5.50
N ARG A 115 -37.39 -13.64 6.17
CA ARG A 115 -37.74 -13.94 7.56
C ARG A 115 -38.68 -15.14 7.62
N ALA A 116 -38.46 -16.03 8.59
CA ALA A 116 -39.25 -17.24 8.76
C ALA A 116 -40.73 -16.98 9.10
N ASP A 117 -41.01 -15.87 9.78
CA ASP A 117 -42.33 -15.44 10.26
C ASP A 117 -43.22 -14.80 9.16
N ARG A 118 -42.75 -14.70 7.91
CA ARG A 118 -43.54 -14.12 6.82
C ARG A 118 -44.72 -15.01 6.43
N LYS A 119 -45.88 -14.38 6.24
CA LYS A 119 -47.07 -15.03 5.69
C LYS A 119 -46.79 -15.54 4.28
N GLY A 120 -47.23 -16.77 4.00
CA GLY A 120 -47.04 -17.43 2.70
C GLY A 120 -45.78 -18.28 2.58
N ASN A 121 -44.93 -18.32 3.60
CA ASN A 121 -43.78 -19.21 3.62
C ASN A 121 -44.21 -20.69 3.72
N PRO A 122 -43.59 -21.60 2.95
CA PRO A 122 -43.89 -23.03 3.02
C PRO A 122 -43.39 -23.64 4.34
N LYS A 123 -44.33 -24.05 5.20
CA LYS A 123 -44.05 -24.59 6.55
C LYS A 123 -43.09 -25.78 6.51
N ASP A 124 -43.23 -26.63 5.50
CA ASP A 124 -42.37 -27.80 5.28
C ASP A 124 -40.92 -27.41 5.02
N VAL A 125 -40.63 -26.32 4.31
CA VAL A 125 -39.25 -25.83 4.12
C VAL A 125 -38.72 -25.17 5.38
N VAL A 126 -39.51 -24.29 6.01
CA VAL A 126 -39.09 -23.52 7.19
C VAL A 126 -38.76 -24.44 8.38
N ALA A 127 -39.61 -25.44 8.64
CA ALA A 127 -39.46 -26.35 9.77
C ALA A 127 -38.41 -27.47 9.55
N THR A 128 -37.96 -27.70 8.31
CA THR A 128 -37.02 -28.78 8.02
C THR A 128 -35.69 -28.57 8.76
N LYS A 129 -35.21 -29.62 9.44
CA LYS A 129 -33.86 -29.69 9.99
C LYS A 129 -32.90 -30.16 8.90
N LEU A 130 -31.86 -29.37 8.62
CA LEU A 130 -30.85 -29.68 7.61
C LEU A 130 -29.52 -30.04 8.30
N PRO A 131 -28.70 -30.93 7.70
CA PRO A 131 -27.29 -31.05 8.05
C PRO A 131 -26.51 -29.82 7.54
N LYS A 132 -25.31 -29.59 8.07
CA LYS A 132 -24.45 -28.49 7.59
C LYS A 132 -24.12 -28.69 6.11
N GLY A 133 -24.30 -27.64 5.31
CA GLY A 133 -24.21 -27.66 3.85
C GLY A 133 -25.50 -28.08 3.14
N GLY A 134 -26.47 -28.69 3.85
CA GLY A 134 -27.72 -29.14 3.27
C GLY A 134 -28.63 -27.99 2.84
N THR A 135 -29.45 -28.25 1.82
CA THR A 135 -30.46 -27.31 1.33
C THR A 135 -31.79 -28.00 1.02
N LYS A 136 -32.89 -27.27 1.17
CA LYS A 136 -34.23 -27.67 0.73
C LYS A 136 -34.94 -26.44 0.17
N ALA A 137 -35.63 -26.58 -0.95
CA ALA A 137 -36.40 -25.51 -1.55
C ALA A 137 -37.76 -25.98 -2.04
N LYS A 138 -38.68 -25.04 -2.20
CA LYS A 138 -39.99 -25.25 -2.80
C LYS A 138 -40.29 -24.13 -3.78
N TYR A 139 -40.98 -24.48 -4.85
CA TYR A 139 -41.30 -23.58 -5.96
C TYR A 139 -42.82 -23.45 -6.06
N SER A 140 -43.29 -22.24 -6.36
CA SER A 140 -44.69 -21.97 -6.67
C SER A 140 -44.78 -20.69 -7.48
N ASN A 141 -45.43 -20.75 -8.64
CA ASN A 141 -45.75 -19.59 -9.48
C ASN A 141 -44.53 -18.68 -9.76
N GLY A 142 -43.41 -19.27 -10.19
CA GLY A 142 -42.15 -18.55 -10.46
C GLY A 142 -41.37 -18.08 -9.23
N ILE A 143 -41.86 -18.35 -8.02
CA ILE A 143 -41.20 -17.99 -6.76
C ILE A 143 -40.58 -19.23 -6.14
N MET A 144 -39.29 -19.14 -5.80
CA MET A 144 -38.55 -20.15 -5.07
C MET A 144 -38.27 -19.67 -3.64
N ILE A 145 -38.58 -20.52 -2.65
CA ILE A 145 -38.17 -20.32 -1.26
C ILE A 145 -37.28 -21.46 -0.85
N GLY A 146 -36.06 -21.11 -0.44
CA GLY A 146 -35.01 -22.05 -0.07
C GLY A 146 -34.58 -21.87 1.38
N LYS A 147 -34.23 -22.98 2.02
CA LYS A 147 -33.53 -23.04 3.30
C LYS A 147 -32.17 -23.70 3.07
N TRP A 148 -31.12 -23.10 3.59
CA TRP A 148 -29.76 -23.64 3.53
C TRP A 148 -29.09 -23.50 4.89
N LYS A 149 -28.32 -24.50 5.29
CA LYS A 149 -27.60 -24.48 6.56
C LYS A 149 -26.11 -24.28 6.36
N ASP A 150 -25.60 -23.11 6.71
CA ASP A 150 -24.16 -22.88 6.87
C ASP A 150 -23.78 -23.10 8.34
N LYS A 151 -23.28 -22.07 9.04
CA LYS A 151 -23.17 -22.06 10.51
C LYS A 151 -24.54 -21.94 11.18
N ARG A 152 -25.48 -21.30 10.51
CA ARG A 152 -26.87 -21.10 10.94
C ARG A 152 -27.78 -21.33 9.74
N ASP A 153 -29.06 -21.56 10.02
CA ASP A 153 -30.07 -21.66 8.98
C ASP A 153 -30.26 -20.29 8.31
N VAL A 154 -30.23 -20.28 6.98
CA VAL A 154 -30.51 -19.13 6.14
C VAL A 154 -31.73 -19.48 5.30
N LEU A 155 -32.81 -18.74 5.51
CA LEU A 155 -33.99 -18.79 4.65
C LEU A 155 -33.87 -17.65 3.62
N TYR A 156 -34.21 -17.93 2.37
CA TYR A 156 -34.08 -17.01 1.26
C TYR A 156 -35.17 -17.22 0.23
N ILE A 157 -35.39 -16.19 -0.57
CA ILE A 157 -36.35 -16.15 -1.68
C ILE A 157 -35.63 -15.75 -2.96
N SER A 158 -36.04 -16.32 -4.08
CA SER A 158 -35.62 -15.86 -5.40
C SER A 158 -36.73 -16.08 -6.41
N THR A 159 -36.86 -15.16 -7.37
CA THR A 159 -37.74 -15.32 -8.53
C THR A 159 -36.97 -15.48 -9.84
N GLU A 160 -35.63 -15.55 -9.76
CA GLU A 160 -34.75 -15.65 -10.93
C GLU A 160 -33.90 -16.92 -10.91
N PHE A 161 -33.43 -17.32 -9.73
CA PHE A 161 -32.42 -18.38 -9.62
C PHE A 161 -32.99 -19.67 -9.01
N PRO A 162 -32.65 -20.84 -9.57
CA PRO A 162 -32.98 -22.12 -8.96
C PRO A 162 -32.14 -22.38 -7.70
N ASN A 163 -32.56 -23.34 -6.89
CA ASN A 163 -31.81 -23.83 -5.73
C ASN A 163 -30.63 -24.74 -6.13
N THR A 164 -29.76 -24.26 -7.01
CA THR A 164 -28.56 -24.99 -7.44
C THR A 164 -27.40 -24.68 -6.51
N MET A 165 -26.74 -25.71 -6.02
CA MET A 165 -25.52 -25.57 -5.21
C MET A 165 -24.33 -25.32 -6.14
N VAL A 166 -23.60 -24.24 -5.90
CA VAL A 166 -22.46 -23.82 -6.74
C VAL A 166 -21.19 -23.68 -5.90
N THR A 167 -20.08 -24.18 -6.45
CA THR A 167 -18.74 -24.03 -5.89
C THR A 167 -18.16 -22.68 -6.27
N PHE A 168 -17.53 -21.98 -5.33
CA PHE A 168 -16.82 -20.74 -5.59
C PHE A 168 -15.54 -20.64 -4.76
N THR A 169 -14.52 -20.01 -5.33
CA THR A 169 -13.19 -19.87 -4.71
C THR A 169 -13.10 -18.54 -3.95
N LYS A 170 -12.67 -18.58 -2.68
CA LYS A 170 -12.31 -17.36 -1.93
C LYS A 170 -10.89 -16.89 -2.24
N LYS A 171 -10.56 -15.64 -1.88
CA LYS A 171 -9.22 -15.00 -1.95
C LYS A 171 -8.05 -15.80 -1.33
N ARG A 172 -8.29 -16.94 -0.68
CA ARG A 172 -7.28 -17.83 -0.06
C ARG A 172 -7.29 -19.26 -0.63
N ALA A 173 -7.73 -19.44 -1.88
CA ALA A 173 -7.84 -20.74 -2.56
C ALA A 173 -8.71 -21.81 -1.86
N GLN A 174 -9.54 -21.42 -0.87
CA GLN A 174 -10.52 -22.33 -0.27
C GLN A 174 -11.79 -22.35 -1.12
N GLU A 175 -12.15 -23.55 -1.57
CA GLU A 175 -13.44 -23.81 -2.21
C GLU A 175 -14.56 -23.89 -1.18
N LYS A 176 -15.69 -23.26 -1.50
CA LYS A 176 -16.91 -23.37 -0.70
C LYS A 176 -18.11 -23.55 -1.62
N VAL A 177 -19.11 -24.27 -1.12
CA VAL A 177 -20.37 -24.48 -1.83
C VAL A 177 -21.47 -23.67 -1.16
N LYS A 178 -22.31 -22.98 -1.95
CA LYS A 178 -23.53 -22.32 -1.47
C LYS A 178 -24.61 -22.31 -2.55
N PRO A 179 -25.89 -22.07 -2.21
CA PRO A 179 -26.93 -21.89 -3.20
C PRO A 179 -26.67 -20.67 -4.09
N LEU A 180 -26.94 -20.81 -5.40
CA LEU A 180 -26.79 -19.75 -6.41
C LEU A 180 -27.50 -18.43 -6.03
N PRO A 181 -28.75 -18.42 -5.51
CA PRO A 181 -29.40 -17.19 -5.06
C PRO A 181 -28.62 -16.44 -3.97
N ILE A 182 -28.05 -17.18 -3.01
CA ILE A 182 -27.23 -16.60 -1.94
C ILE A 182 -25.89 -16.08 -2.47
N LEU A 183 -25.34 -16.74 -3.50
CA LEU A 183 -24.13 -16.26 -4.16
C LEU A 183 -24.36 -14.90 -4.82
N ASN A 184 -25.45 -14.77 -5.59
CA ASN A 184 -25.81 -13.51 -6.25
C ASN A 184 -26.21 -12.43 -5.25
N TYR A 185 -26.99 -12.77 -4.21
CA TYR A 185 -27.30 -11.84 -3.12
C TYR A 185 -26.03 -11.24 -2.51
N ASN A 186 -25.06 -12.07 -2.12
CA ASN A 186 -23.81 -11.60 -1.53
C ASN A 186 -22.96 -10.76 -2.51
N LYS A 187 -23.11 -10.98 -3.82
CA LYS A 187 -22.38 -10.25 -4.86
C LYS A 187 -22.95 -8.85 -5.08
N PHE A 188 -24.28 -8.71 -5.04
CA PHE A 188 -24.97 -7.52 -5.53
C PHE A 188 -25.60 -6.62 -4.46
N MET A 189 -25.87 -7.13 -3.24
CA MET A 189 -26.51 -6.37 -2.15
C MET A 189 -25.66 -5.21 -1.56
N SER A 190 -24.37 -5.11 -1.89
CA SER A 190 -23.45 -4.18 -1.21
C SER A 190 -23.55 -2.71 -1.64
N GLY A 191 -24.50 -2.33 -2.50
CA GLY A 191 -24.55 -1.00 -3.12
C GLY A 191 -24.70 0.13 -2.10
N VAL A 192 -25.69 0.04 -1.22
CA VAL A 192 -25.96 1.03 -0.17
C VAL A 192 -24.80 1.12 0.84
N ASP A 193 -24.23 -0.01 1.26
CA ASP A 193 -23.09 -0.04 2.18
C ASP A 193 -21.85 0.63 1.59
N ARG A 194 -21.57 0.46 0.29
CA ARG A 194 -20.48 1.15 -0.41
C ARG A 194 -20.70 2.65 -0.45
N GLN A 195 -21.93 3.06 -0.69
CA GLN A 195 -22.34 4.46 -0.71
C GLN A 195 -22.14 5.10 0.68
N ASP A 196 -22.60 4.45 1.75
CA ASP A 196 -22.38 4.84 3.15
C ASP A 196 -20.88 4.91 3.49
N GLN A 197 -20.09 3.94 3.03
CA GLN A 197 -18.64 3.91 3.22
C GLN A 197 -17.94 5.11 2.56
N MET A 198 -18.30 5.44 1.32
CA MET A 198 -17.72 6.58 0.60
C MET A 198 -18.01 7.91 1.28
N MET A 199 -19.22 8.08 1.83
CA MET A 199 -19.57 9.26 2.61
C MET A 199 -18.83 9.34 3.95
N ALA A 200 -18.55 8.20 4.57
CA ALA A 200 -17.89 8.13 5.86
C ALA A 200 -16.44 8.62 5.83
N TYR A 201 -15.76 8.55 4.68
CA TYR A 201 -14.39 9.04 4.53
C TYR A 201 -14.29 10.58 4.54
N TYR A 202 -15.31 11.28 4.05
CA TYR A 202 -15.31 12.74 3.91
C TYR A 202 -16.57 13.37 4.50
N PRO A 203 -16.73 13.34 5.84
CA PRO A 203 -17.91 13.89 6.50
C PRO A 203 -17.98 15.42 6.36
N CYS A 204 -19.04 15.93 5.73
CA CYS A 204 -19.33 17.37 5.63
C CYS A 204 -20.36 17.84 6.67
N SER A 205 -20.92 16.91 7.44
CA SER A 205 -21.93 17.19 8.46
C SER A 205 -21.35 17.96 9.65
N ARG A 206 -21.74 19.22 9.84
CA ARG A 206 -21.46 19.98 11.07
C ARG A 206 -22.60 19.84 12.09
N LYS A 207 -22.33 20.12 13.37
CA LYS A 207 -23.38 20.27 14.39
C LYS A 207 -24.22 21.49 13.98
N THR A 208 -25.54 21.28 13.81
CA THR A 208 -26.49 22.32 13.42
C THR A 208 -27.74 22.19 14.28
N LEU A 209 -28.40 23.32 14.55
CA LEU A 209 -29.67 23.37 15.27
C LEU A 209 -30.84 22.82 14.44
N ARG A 210 -30.73 22.82 13.09
CA ARG A 210 -31.85 22.51 12.19
C ARG A 210 -31.58 21.25 11.34
N TRP A 211 -32.44 20.25 11.45
CA TRP A 211 -32.27 18.93 10.81
C TRP A 211 -32.30 18.99 9.28
N TYR A 212 -33.18 19.81 8.69
CA TYR A 212 -33.35 19.89 7.24
C TYR A 212 -32.10 20.46 6.54
N LYS A 213 -31.34 21.35 7.19
CA LYS A 213 -30.05 21.84 6.67
C LYS A 213 -29.05 20.69 6.57
N LYS A 214 -29.04 19.81 7.58
CA LYS A 214 -28.18 18.63 7.60
C LYS A 214 -28.58 17.63 6.52
N LEU A 215 -29.88 17.43 6.33
CA LEU A 215 -30.42 16.57 5.28
C LEU A 215 -30.09 17.10 3.88
N ALA A 216 -30.21 18.40 3.64
CA ALA A 216 -29.82 19.02 2.37
C ALA A 216 -28.32 18.80 2.07
N ILE A 217 -27.44 19.05 3.04
CA ILE A 217 -25.99 18.78 2.91
C ILE A 217 -25.74 17.30 2.61
N HIS A 218 -26.46 16.40 3.27
CA HIS A 218 -26.35 14.97 3.03
C HIS A 218 -26.72 14.61 1.58
N PHE A 219 -27.83 15.15 1.04
CA PHE A 219 -28.18 14.97 -0.37
C PHE A 219 -27.11 15.49 -1.33
N PHE A 220 -26.48 16.63 -1.05
CA PHE A 220 -25.34 17.10 -1.86
C PHE A 220 -24.16 16.11 -1.82
N GLN A 221 -23.89 15.48 -0.68
CA GLN A 221 -22.87 14.43 -0.60
C GLN A 221 -23.26 13.20 -1.44
N LEU A 222 -24.53 12.77 -1.40
CA LEU A 222 -25.04 11.67 -2.24
C LEU A 222 -24.81 11.97 -3.73
N ILE A 223 -25.20 13.17 -4.17
CA ILE A 223 -25.06 13.63 -5.56
C ILE A 223 -23.58 13.70 -5.96
N LEU A 224 -22.70 14.17 -5.08
CA LEU A 224 -21.26 14.27 -5.34
C LEU A 224 -20.58 12.90 -5.50
N VAL A 225 -21.03 11.89 -4.75
CA VAL A 225 -20.57 10.50 -4.94
C VAL A 225 -21.07 9.95 -6.28
N ASN A 226 -22.33 10.20 -6.64
CA ASN A 226 -22.84 9.82 -7.95
C ASN A 226 -22.07 10.48 -9.10
N SER A 227 -21.84 11.79 -9.02
CA SER A 227 -21.12 12.51 -10.08
C SER A 227 -19.68 12.03 -10.21
N HIS A 228 -19.04 11.61 -9.11
CA HIS A 228 -17.73 10.95 -9.12
C HIS A 228 -17.75 9.62 -9.87
N TYR A 229 -18.74 8.76 -9.61
CA TYR A 229 -18.89 7.50 -10.33
C TYR A 229 -19.13 7.73 -11.83
N MET A 230 -20.05 8.61 -12.18
CA MET A 230 -20.32 8.98 -13.58
C MET A 230 -19.08 9.54 -14.26
N PHE A 231 -18.33 10.42 -13.61
CA PHE A 231 -17.09 10.97 -14.17
C PHE A 231 -16.08 9.86 -14.47
N ASN A 232 -15.85 8.95 -13.53
CA ASN A 232 -14.88 7.87 -13.71
C ASN A 232 -15.30 6.84 -14.78
N GLU A 233 -16.60 6.70 -15.00
CA GLU A 233 -17.16 5.78 -16.00
C GLU A 233 -17.13 6.39 -17.41
N TYR A 234 -17.51 7.66 -17.55
CA TYR A 234 -17.75 8.26 -18.88
C TYR A 234 -16.67 9.23 -19.37
N SER A 235 -15.79 9.76 -18.50
CA SER A 235 -14.83 10.80 -18.91
C SER A 235 -13.56 10.28 -19.59
N GLY A 236 -13.33 8.96 -19.58
CA GLY A 236 -12.04 8.34 -19.95
C GLY A 236 -10.90 8.65 -18.97
N LYS A 237 -11.14 9.46 -17.93
CA LYS A 237 -10.20 9.76 -16.85
C LYS A 237 -10.68 9.10 -15.57
N ARG A 238 -9.72 8.65 -14.75
CA ARG A 238 -10.02 8.07 -13.44
C ARG A 238 -9.42 8.91 -12.34
N LEU A 239 -10.28 9.53 -11.53
CA LEU A 239 -9.89 10.28 -10.34
C LEU A 239 -10.26 9.52 -9.07
N THR A 240 -9.42 9.65 -8.06
CA THR A 240 -9.81 9.27 -6.70
C THR A 240 -10.95 10.18 -6.25
N PHE A 241 -11.78 9.73 -5.30
CA PHE A 241 -12.85 10.60 -4.80
C PHE A 241 -12.30 11.87 -4.13
N TYR A 242 -11.12 11.79 -3.52
CA TYR A 242 -10.42 12.96 -2.98
C TYR A 242 -10.11 13.99 -4.08
N ASP A 243 -9.42 13.58 -5.14
CA ASP A 243 -9.00 14.49 -6.21
C ASP A 243 -10.22 15.06 -6.93
N TYR A 244 -11.23 14.22 -7.21
CA TYR A 244 -12.47 14.66 -7.83
C TYR A 244 -13.17 15.76 -7.00
N ARG A 245 -13.22 15.61 -5.68
CA ARG A 245 -13.79 16.66 -4.79
C ARG A 245 -13.00 17.96 -4.87
N LEU A 246 -11.67 17.90 -4.93
CA LEU A 246 -10.84 19.09 -5.09
C LEU A 246 -11.12 19.79 -6.42
N GLU A 247 -11.26 19.04 -7.51
CA GLU A 247 -11.62 19.60 -8.81
C GLU A 247 -13.00 20.27 -8.80
N VAL A 248 -13.99 19.63 -8.17
CA VAL A 248 -15.33 20.22 -8.00
C VAL A 248 -15.26 21.53 -7.20
N ILE A 249 -14.47 21.56 -6.10
CA ILE A 249 -14.28 22.77 -5.29
C ILE A 249 -13.62 23.87 -6.10
N ARG A 250 -12.56 23.54 -6.86
CA ARG A 250 -11.85 24.50 -7.73
C ARG A 250 -12.80 25.10 -8.76
N GLY A 251 -13.59 24.26 -9.44
CA GLY A 251 -14.58 24.69 -10.41
C GLY A 251 -15.65 25.62 -9.81
N LEU A 252 -16.18 25.28 -8.61
CA LEU A 252 -17.19 26.10 -7.94
C LEU A 252 -16.65 27.44 -7.41
N LEU A 253 -15.37 27.51 -7.05
CA LEU A 253 -14.73 28.75 -6.58
C LEU A 253 -14.34 29.70 -7.73
N GLY A 254 -14.64 29.34 -8.99
CA GLY A 254 -14.25 30.15 -10.14
C GLY A 254 -12.73 30.24 -10.33
N ALA A 255 -11.97 29.36 -9.67
CA ALA A 255 -10.59 29.16 -10.02
C ALA A 255 -10.62 28.54 -11.42
N SER A 256 -10.40 29.36 -12.45
CA SER A 256 -9.96 28.94 -13.77
C SER A 256 -9.10 27.69 -13.60
N LEU A 257 -9.34 26.66 -14.43
CA LEU A 257 -8.44 25.53 -14.62
C LEU A 257 -7.03 26.08 -14.77
N SER A 258 -6.36 26.31 -13.65
CA SER A 258 -5.26 27.25 -13.63
C SER A 258 -4.21 26.52 -14.41
N LYS A 259 -3.82 27.11 -15.55
CA LYS A 259 -2.65 26.67 -16.30
C LYS A 259 -1.60 26.30 -15.24
N PRO A 260 -1.00 25.09 -15.31
CA PRO A 260 -0.15 24.60 -14.24
C PRO A 260 0.78 25.74 -13.84
N LYS A 261 0.64 26.21 -12.59
CA LYS A 261 1.41 27.37 -12.08
C LYS A 261 2.85 27.15 -12.53
N ALA A 262 3.42 28.17 -13.18
CA ALA A 262 4.80 28.14 -13.63
C ALA A 262 5.66 27.55 -12.50
N PRO A 263 6.57 26.62 -12.81
CA PRO A 263 7.27 25.92 -11.77
C PRO A 263 8.00 26.93 -10.89
N ALA A 264 7.85 26.75 -9.58
CA ALA A 264 8.39 27.66 -8.57
C ALA A 264 9.92 27.64 -8.52
N ILE A 265 10.54 26.69 -9.22
CA ILE A 265 11.97 26.56 -9.51
C ILE A 265 12.15 26.49 -11.03
N ARG A 266 13.36 26.74 -11.53
CA ARG A 266 13.65 26.72 -12.97
C ARG A 266 13.29 25.35 -13.57
N ILE A 267 12.74 25.36 -14.78
CA ILE A 267 12.28 24.14 -15.48
C ILE A 267 13.41 23.10 -15.61
N GLU A 268 14.64 23.56 -15.87
CA GLU A 268 15.82 22.70 -15.99
C GLU A 268 16.16 22.00 -14.66
N ASP A 269 16.14 22.74 -13.54
CA ASP A 269 16.39 22.19 -12.21
C ASP A 269 15.30 21.19 -11.80
N GLU A 270 14.04 21.49 -12.14
CA GLU A 270 12.91 20.59 -11.91
C GLU A 270 13.04 19.29 -12.71
N LYS A 271 13.51 19.37 -13.97
CA LYS A 271 13.82 18.18 -14.80
C LYS A 271 14.96 17.36 -14.20
N ARG A 272 16.08 17.99 -13.81
CA ARG A 272 17.22 17.32 -13.16
C ARG A 272 16.79 16.57 -11.91
N LEU A 273 15.99 17.23 -11.06
CA LEU A 273 15.42 16.62 -9.87
C LEU A 273 14.58 15.38 -10.22
N ALA A 274 13.68 15.48 -11.20
CA ALA A 274 12.85 14.36 -11.63
C ALA A 274 13.66 13.19 -12.21
N GLU A 275 14.72 13.46 -12.97
CA GLU A 275 15.65 12.46 -13.51
C GLU A 275 16.49 11.80 -12.41
N GLY A 276 16.93 12.57 -11.42
CA GLY A 276 17.56 12.07 -10.19
C GLY A 276 16.65 11.08 -9.46
N LEU A 277 15.39 11.44 -9.22
CA LEU A 277 14.42 10.57 -8.56
C LEU A 277 14.15 9.26 -9.33
N LYS A 278 14.06 9.32 -10.66
CA LYS A 278 13.92 8.12 -11.51
C LYS A 278 15.16 7.24 -11.47
N THR A 279 16.34 7.84 -11.42
CA THR A 279 17.61 7.11 -11.33
C THR A 279 17.75 6.43 -9.97
N MET A 280 17.39 7.14 -8.89
CA MET A 280 17.31 6.58 -7.55
C MET A 280 16.41 5.36 -7.47
N GLU A 281 15.21 5.45 -8.05
CA GLU A 281 14.29 4.31 -8.10
C GLU A 281 14.90 3.12 -8.85
N ARG A 282 15.50 3.34 -10.04
CA ARG A 282 16.17 2.28 -10.81
C ARG A 282 17.31 1.62 -10.03
N TRP A 283 18.00 2.39 -9.21
CA TRP A 283 19.11 1.95 -8.37
C TRP A 283 18.66 1.34 -7.03
N GLY A 284 17.35 1.24 -6.77
CA GLY A 284 16.78 0.63 -5.57
C GLY A 284 16.61 1.57 -4.37
N PHE A 285 16.77 2.89 -4.56
CA PHE A 285 16.57 3.91 -3.54
C PHE A 285 15.17 4.54 -3.65
N GLY A 286 14.26 4.15 -2.76
CA GLY A 286 12.95 4.79 -2.64
C GLY A 286 13.01 6.04 -1.76
N ILE A 287 12.48 7.17 -2.24
CA ILE A 287 12.40 8.42 -1.47
C ILE A 287 10.94 8.76 -1.14
N SER A 288 10.69 9.14 0.11
CA SER A 288 9.38 9.60 0.56
C SER A 288 9.07 11.03 0.10
N ARG A 289 7.77 11.35 0.06
CA ARG A 289 7.30 12.72 -0.21
C ARG A 289 7.96 13.75 0.72
N LYS A 290 8.13 13.42 2.01
CA LYS A 290 8.70 14.36 2.98
C LYS A 290 10.16 14.67 2.64
N GLU A 291 10.95 13.65 2.31
CA GLU A 291 12.35 13.82 1.90
C GLU A 291 12.47 14.63 0.62
N ILE A 292 11.61 14.39 -0.39
CA ILE A 292 11.59 15.21 -1.62
C ILE A 292 11.38 16.70 -1.29
N LEU A 293 10.44 17.01 -0.39
CA LEU A 293 10.20 18.41 0.01
C LEU A 293 11.42 19.04 0.70
N HIS A 294 12.16 18.28 1.51
CA HIS A 294 13.38 18.78 2.18
C HIS A 294 14.52 18.98 1.18
N ILE A 295 14.74 18.01 0.27
CA ILE A 295 15.75 18.13 -0.79
C ILE A 295 15.55 19.41 -1.61
N VAL A 296 14.29 19.71 -1.95
CA VAL A 296 13.96 20.92 -2.72
C VAL A 296 14.15 22.18 -1.88
N ALA A 297 13.80 22.14 -0.59
CA ALA A 297 14.03 23.26 0.33
C ALA A 297 15.53 23.57 0.48
N ASP A 298 16.36 22.53 0.61
CA ASP A 298 17.82 22.66 0.70
C ASP A 298 18.40 23.23 -0.59
N PHE A 299 17.93 22.76 -1.75
CA PHE A 299 18.32 23.28 -3.06
C PHE A 299 18.01 24.78 -3.20
N ILE A 300 16.79 25.20 -2.84
CA ILE A 300 16.35 26.60 -2.89
C ILE A 300 17.21 27.46 -1.97
N THR A 301 17.48 26.97 -0.76
CA THR A 301 18.27 27.67 0.25
C THR A 301 19.72 27.82 -0.20
N LYS A 302 20.33 26.76 -0.72
CA LYS A 302 21.73 26.75 -1.19
C LYS A 302 21.93 27.65 -2.41
N ASN A 303 20.98 27.64 -3.35
CA ASN A 303 21.05 28.43 -4.59
C ASN A 303 20.43 29.83 -4.46
N LYS A 304 20.00 30.24 -3.26
CA LYS A 304 19.36 31.55 -2.96
C LYS A 304 18.22 31.87 -3.94
N THR A 305 17.48 30.86 -4.37
CA THR A 305 16.40 31.02 -5.35
C THR A 305 15.20 31.72 -4.71
N LYS A 306 14.71 32.81 -5.29
CA LYS A 306 13.48 33.46 -4.82
C LYS A 306 12.29 32.57 -5.15
N THR A 307 11.57 32.11 -4.14
CA THR A 307 10.39 31.25 -4.30
C THR A 307 9.20 31.79 -3.49
N PRO A 308 7.95 31.47 -3.87
CA PRO A 308 6.76 31.87 -3.11
C PRO A 308 6.51 31.00 -1.85
N PHE A 309 7.48 30.17 -1.45
CA PHE A 309 7.30 29.21 -0.36
C PHE A 309 7.57 29.83 1.01
N THR A 310 6.76 29.46 2.01
CA THR A 310 7.03 29.81 3.40
C THR A 310 8.28 29.06 3.87
N ASN A 311 9.27 29.80 4.39
CA ASN A 311 10.56 29.26 4.84
C ASN A 311 11.31 28.45 3.77
N ASN A 312 11.11 28.75 2.48
CA ASN A 312 11.69 28.01 1.35
C ASN A 312 11.28 26.53 1.25
N ILE A 313 10.29 26.05 2.04
CA ILE A 313 9.85 24.66 2.01
C ILE A 313 8.63 24.53 1.07
N PRO A 314 8.71 23.73 -0.01
CA PRO A 314 7.59 23.55 -0.90
C PRO A 314 6.40 22.86 -0.22
N GLY A 315 5.19 23.29 -0.59
CA GLY A 315 3.95 22.73 -0.07
C GLY A 315 3.45 21.47 -0.80
N ASN A 316 2.36 20.89 -0.28
CA ASN A 316 1.70 19.73 -0.89
C ASN A 316 1.22 20.01 -2.33
N GLU A 317 0.75 21.23 -2.59
CA GLU A 317 0.29 21.66 -3.91
C GLU A 317 1.43 21.64 -4.93
N TRP A 318 2.61 22.13 -4.55
CA TRP A 318 3.79 22.09 -5.42
C TRP A 318 4.17 20.65 -5.76
N PHE A 319 4.25 19.77 -4.76
CA PHE A 319 4.60 18.36 -4.97
C PHE A 319 3.63 17.65 -5.90
N HIS A 320 2.32 17.90 -5.74
CA HIS A 320 1.30 17.33 -6.62
C HIS A 320 1.50 17.76 -8.08
N ASN A 321 1.76 19.05 -8.30
CA ASN A 321 2.00 19.59 -9.64
C ASN A 321 3.31 19.08 -10.25
N PHE A 322 4.41 19.06 -9.49
CA PHE A 322 5.70 18.47 -9.88
C PHE A 322 5.53 17.01 -10.33
N LYS A 323 4.88 16.20 -9.49
CA LYS A 323 4.60 14.79 -9.77
C LYS A 323 3.84 14.60 -11.09
N ASN A 324 2.80 15.40 -11.32
CA ASN A 324 1.97 15.30 -12.53
C ASN A 324 2.74 15.76 -13.78
N ARG A 325 3.52 16.86 -13.70
CA ARG A 325 4.36 17.33 -14.81
C ARG A 325 5.38 16.29 -15.26
N HIS A 326 6.03 15.60 -14.33
CA HIS A 326 7.11 14.65 -14.64
C HIS A 326 6.67 13.17 -14.72
N ARG A 327 5.35 12.91 -14.69
CA ARG A 327 4.75 11.57 -14.74
C ARG A 327 5.26 10.63 -13.63
N LEU A 328 5.46 11.17 -12.43
CA LEU A 328 5.88 10.40 -11.26
C LEU A 328 4.65 9.82 -10.54
N SER A 329 4.82 8.71 -9.80
CA SER A 329 3.74 8.09 -9.02
C SER A 329 4.18 7.83 -7.59
N ILE A 330 3.29 8.07 -6.62
CA ILE A 330 3.52 7.66 -5.24
C ILE A 330 3.24 6.16 -5.17
N LYS A 331 4.29 5.38 -5.03
CA LYS A 331 4.17 3.94 -4.78
C LYS A 331 4.13 3.71 -3.28
N LYS A 332 3.26 2.82 -2.81
CA LYS A 332 3.25 2.40 -1.40
C LYS A 332 4.54 1.62 -1.15
N PRO A 333 5.49 2.11 -0.34
CA PRO A 333 6.62 1.29 0.06
C PRO A 333 6.03 0.09 0.79
N GLN A 334 6.37 -1.12 0.36
CA GLN A 334 5.96 -2.29 1.11
C GLN A 334 6.60 -2.22 2.50
N ALA A 335 5.83 -2.55 3.54
CA ALA A 335 6.26 -2.29 4.93
C ALA A 335 7.56 -3.06 5.26
N VAL A 336 8.60 -2.36 5.69
CA VAL A 336 9.88 -2.95 6.11
C VAL A 336 9.69 -3.96 7.26
N ALA A 337 8.70 -3.73 8.14
CA ALA A 337 8.36 -4.67 9.21
C ALA A 337 7.72 -5.99 8.73
N PHE A 338 7.17 -6.03 7.50
CA PHE A 338 6.70 -7.25 6.84
C PHE A 338 7.88 -8.02 6.25
N PHE A 339 8.88 -7.33 5.68
CA PHE A 339 10.15 -7.94 5.24
C PHE A 339 10.99 -8.47 6.40
N ARG A 340 10.98 -7.83 7.58
CA ARG A 340 11.64 -8.36 8.79
C ARG A 340 11.10 -9.73 9.24
N ARG A 341 9.89 -10.13 8.83
CA ARG A 341 9.31 -11.45 9.11
C ARG A 341 9.37 -12.43 7.93
N LYS A 342 9.79 -11.97 6.75
CA LYS A 342 9.87 -12.72 5.49
C LYS A 342 11.31 -12.73 4.94
N MET A 343 12.30 -12.73 5.84
CA MET A 343 13.74 -12.57 5.52
C MET A 343 14.38 -13.77 4.81
N THR A 344 13.55 -14.71 4.36
CA THR A 344 13.97 -15.87 3.62
C THR A 344 13.02 -16.18 2.46
N ASP A 345 12.35 -15.17 1.93
CA ASP A 345 11.51 -15.34 0.73
C ASP A 345 12.41 -15.34 -0.52
N PRO A 346 12.58 -16.47 -1.24
CA PRO A 346 13.45 -16.54 -2.41
C PRO A 346 13.11 -15.49 -3.47
N PHE A 347 11.84 -15.08 -3.56
CA PHE A 347 11.39 -14.10 -4.54
C PHE A 347 12.08 -12.74 -4.40
N VAL A 348 12.46 -12.32 -3.19
CA VAL A 348 13.11 -11.00 -2.97
C VAL A 348 14.58 -11.03 -3.40
N ILE A 349 15.27 -12.13 -3.09
CA ILE A 349 16.66 -12.35 -3.53
C ILE A 349 16.69 -12.54 -5.05
N TYR A 350 15.72 -13.24 -5.62
CA TYR A 350 15.58 -13.37 -7.07
C TYR A 350 15.28 -12.03 -7.76
N GLU A 351 14.44 -11.17 -7.19
CA GLU A 351 14.23 -9.80 -7.72
C GLU A 351 15.54 -8.99 -7.75
N TYR A 352 16.40 -9.12 -6.74
CA TYR A 352 17.73 -8.51 -6.76
C TYR A 352 18.60 -9.08 -7.88
N PHE A 353 18.65 -10.41 -8.03
CA PHE A 353 19.44 -11.05 -9.09
C PHE A 353 18.91 -10.72 -10.48
N ASP A 354 17.59 -10.58 -10.66
CA ASP A 354 17.00 -10.15 -11.92
C ASP A 354 17.41 -8.70 -12.26
N LEU A 355 17.43 -7.81 -11.26
CA LEU A 355 17.91 -6.43 -11.43
C LEU A 355 19.42 -6.38 -11.71
N LEU A 356 20.23 -7.15 -10.97
CA LEU A 356 21.67 -7.26 -11.18
C LEU A 356 21.96 -7.78 -12.59
N ASN A 357 21.33 -8.88 -13.00
CA ASN A 357 21.49 -9.47 -14.33
C ASN A 357 21.13 -8.48 -15.44
N LYS A 358 20.02 -7.75 -15.25
CA LYS A 358 19.62 -6.70 -16.16
C LYS A 358 20.67 -5.59 -16.24
N THR A 359 21.16 -5.09 -15.11
CA THR A 359 22.21 -4.06 -15.07
C THR A 359 23.51 -4.55 -15.74
N LEU A 360 23.95 -5.77 -15.45
CA LEU A 360 25.13 -6.36 -16.10
C LEU A 360 24.96 -6.48 -17.62
N SER A 361 23.75 -6.82 -18.08
CA SER A 361 23.43 -6.94 -19.51
C SER A 361 23.34 -5.57 -20.19
N ASP A 362 22.64 -4.62 -19.58
CA ASP A 362 22.46 -3.25 -20.08
C ASP A 362 23.82 -2.55 -20.30
N PHE A 363 24.82 -2.88 -19.48
CA PHE A 363 26.16 -2.29 -19.54
C PHE A 363 27.26 -3.21 -20.09
N ASN A 364 26.91 -4.43 -20.54
CA ASN A 364 27.85 -5.44 -21.05
C ASN A 364 29.05 -5.72 -20.11
N LEU A 365 28.74 -6.06 -18.85
CA LEU A 365 29.68 -6.23 -17.74
C LEU A 365 29.87 -7.70 -17.29
N HIS A 366 29.15 -8.66 -17.88
CA HIS A 366 29.21 -10.08 -17.45
C HIS A 366 30.63 -10.65 -17.41
N ASP A 367 31.44 -10.33 -18.43
CA ASP A 367 32.81 -10.81 -18.59
C ASP A 367 33.87 -9.77 -18.19
N LYS A 368 33.49 -8.71 -17.46
CA LYS A 368 34.37 -7.59 -17.07
C LYS A 368 34.37 -7.34 -15.56
N PRO A 369 34.85 -8.30 -14.75
CA PRO A 369 34.83 -8.19 -13.29
C PRO A 369 35.60 -6.97 -12.75
N GLU A 370 36.60 -6.46 -13.47
CA GLU A 370 37.37 -5.27 -13.12
C GLU A 370 36.53 -3.98 -13.08
N LEU A 371 35.35 -3.99 -13.72
CA LEU A 371 34.40 -2.87 -13.72
C LEU A 371 33.26 -3.04 -12.69
N ILE A 372 33.29 -4.11 -11.88
CA ILE A 372 32.28 -4.39 -10.84
C ILE A 372 32.91 -4.21 -9.47
N TRP A 373 32.50 -3.15 -8.79
CA TRP A 373 33.00 -2.75 -7.48
C TRP A 373 31.98 -3.06 -6.41
N ASN A 374 32.46 -3.39 -5.21
CA ASN A 374 31.62 -3.57 -4.04
C ASN A 374 32.06 -2.60 -2.94
N LEU A 375 31.09 -1.93 -2.32
CA LEU A 375 31.33 -0.90 -1.32
C LEU A 375 30.49 -1.14 -0.07
N ASP A 376 31.12 -1.04 1.08
CA ASP A 376 30.48 -1.14 2.39
C ASP A 376 31.32 -0.42 3.46
N GLU A 377 30.68 -0.15 4.60
CA GLU A 377 31.31 0.49 5.77
C GLU A 377 31.54 -0.56 6.87
N THR A 378 32.73 -0.58 7.48
CA THR A 378 33.00 -1.44 8.65
C THR A 378 33.71 -0.67 9.75
N SER A 379 33.39 -1.00 11.01
CA SER A 379 34.12 -0.52 12.16
C SER A 379 35.27 -1.47 12.51
N LEU A 380 36.40 -0.87 12.88
CA LEU A 380 37.56 -1.57 13.44
C LEU A 380 37.68 -1.19 14.91
N SER A 381 37.67 -2.18 15.78
CA SER A 381 37.90 -1.97 17.20
C SER A 381 39.36 -1.62 17.47
N GLN A 382 39.59 -0.73 18.43
CA GLN A 382 40.92 -0.45 18.96
C GLN A 382 41.34 -1.46 20.04
N ASP A 383 40.47 -2.43 20.35
CA ASP A 383 40.77 -3.64 21.10
C ASP A 383 40.63 -4.88 20.23
N PRO A 384 41.56 -5.85 20.36
CA PRO A 384 41.49 -7.09 19.61
C PRO A 384 40.33 -7.96 20.09
N HIS A 385 39.46 -8.40 19.17
CA HIS A 385 38.25 -9.15 19.49
C HIS A 385 38.51 -10.64 19.80
N LYS A 386 39.54 -11.24 19.21
CA LYS A 386 39.77 -12.71 19.27
C LYS A 386 40.87 -13.16 20.23
N THR A 387 41.52 -12.25 20.95
CA THR A 387 42.67 -12.59 21.80
C THR A 387 42.22 -12.96 23.20
N ARG A 388 42.52 -14.20 23.64
CA ARG A 388 42.36 -14.60 25.04
C ARG A 388 43.57 -14.10 25.84
N ALA A 389 43.33 -13.33 26.90
CA ALA A 389 44.38 -12.94 27.83
C ALA A 389 44.67 -14.10 28.81
N VAL A 390 45.96 -14.33 29.12
CA VAL A 390 46.37 -15.23 30.20
C VAL A 390 46.38 -14.40 31.49
N GLY A 391 45.67 -14.86 32.52
CA GLY A 391 45.53 -14.17 33.81
C GLY A 391 45.30 -15.16 34.95
N GLU A 392 45.34 -14.65 36.18
CA GLU A 392 45.16 -15.45 37.40
C GLU A 392 43.73 -16.02 37.52
N ARG A 393 43.60 -17.26 38.01
CA ARG A 393 42.31 -17.98 38.03
C ARG A 393 41.38 -17.35 39.09
N GLY A 394 40.37 -16.63 38.63
CA GLY A 394 39.34 -16.02 39.48
C GLY A 394 39.33 -14.49 39.45
N GLU A 395 40.37 -13.86 38.89
CA GLU A 395 40.49 -12.40 38.82
C GLU A 395 40.07 -11.83 37.45
N PRO A 396 39.26 -10.76 37.40
CA PRO A 396 38.88 -10.11 36.15
C PRO A 396 40.07 -9.39 35.50
N SER A 397 40.44 -9.82 34.29
CA SER A 397 41.42 -9.10 33.47
C SER A 397 40.77 -7.89 32.82
N SER A 398 41.26 -6.68 33.13
CA SER A 398 40.80 -5.43 32.50
C SER A 398 41.84 -4.86 31.53
N ARG A 399 41.36 -4.28 30.43
CA ARG A 399 42.18 -3.55 29.45
C ARG A 399 41.46 -2.25 29.09
N THR A 400 42.21 -1.15 29.03
CA THR A 400 41.65 0.20 28.83
C THR A 400 41.51 0.53 27.35
N SER A 401 40.34 1.00 26.94
CA SER A 401 40.06 1.37 25.55
C SER A 401 39.17 2.60 25.42
N SER A 402 39.62 3.59 24.66
CA SER A 402 38.78 4.72 24.23
C SER A 402 39.30 5.30 22.91
N GLY A 403 38.49 5.21 21.85
CA GLY A 403 38.78 5.71 20.51
C GLY A 403 37.81 6.82 20.06
N PRO A 404 38.28 7.88 19.38
CA PRO A 404 37.44 8.96 18.87
C PRO A 404 37.10 8.78 17.38
N ALA A 405 35.81 8.81 17.05
CA ALA A 405 35.31 9.03 15.70
C ALA A 405 34.70 10.46 15.61
N SER A 406 33.83 10.80 14.64
CA SER A 406 33.04 12.05 14.71
C SER A 406 32.38 12.18 16.09
N PRO A 407 31.85 13.34 16.54
CA PRO A 407 31.26 13.44 17.88
C PRO A 407 30.32 12.27 18.23
N ASN A 408 29.71 11.65 17.20
CA ASN A 408 28.84 10.48 17.30
C ASN A 408 29.37 9.21 16.59
N GLY A 409 30.44 9.30 15.79
CA GLY A 409 31.10 8.18 15.11
C GLY A 409 30.51 7.63 13.81
N TRP A 410 29.52 8.32 13.22
CA TRP A 410 28.82 7.90 11.99
C TRP A 410 29.28 8.69 10.76
N ILE A 411 29.16 8.07 9.57
CA ILE A 411 29.32 8.75 8.27
C ILE A 411 28.09 9.61 7.99
N GLU A 412 28.31 10.87 7.63
CA GLU A 412 27.27 11.81 7.20
C GLU A 412 27.27 11.95 5.67
N ALA A 413 26.15 12.39 5.08
CA ALA A 413 25.99 12.49 3.62
C ALA A 413 27.10 13.31 2.93
N ASN A 414 27.57 14.40 3.55
CA ASN A 414 28.66 15.22 3.00
C ASN A 414 30.01 14.50 3.01
N ILE A 415 30.26 13.67 4.03
CA ILE A 415 31.49 12.88 4.14
C ILE A 415 31.47 11.78 3.07
N CYS A 416 30.32 11.11 2.88
CA CYS A 416 30.14 10.13 1.82
C CYS A 416 30.34 10.74 0.43
N PHE A 417 29.73 11.90 0.14
CA PHE A 417 29.92 12.61 -1.13
C PHE A 417 31.39 12.97 -1.38
N ASN A 418 32.07 13.55 -0.38
CA ASN A 418 33.49 13.91 -0.52
C ASN A 418 34.38 12.69 -0.77
N TYR A 419 34.11 11.56 -0.10
CA TYR A 419 34.83 10.32 -0.35
C TYR A 419 34.58 9.82 -1.76
N PHE A 420 33.31 9.83 -2.21
CA PHE A 420 32.93 9.41 -3.56
C PHE A 420 33.63 10.25 -4.62
N GLU A 421 33.56 11.58 -4.51
CA GLU A 421 34.15 12.53 -5.45
C GLU A 421 35.68 12.48 -5.47
N LYS A 422 36.32 12.56 -4.30
CA LYS A 422 37.77 12.80 -4.21
C LYS A 422 38.61 11.53 -4.15
N THR A 423 38.01 10.41 -3.76
CA THR A 423 38.74 9.16 -3.53
C THR A 423 38.24 8.05 -4.44
N LEU A 424 36.94 7.79 -4.45
CA LEU A 424 36.39 6.64 -5.17
C LEU A 424 36.45 6.84 -6.68
N ILE A 425 35.92 7.94 -7.22
CA ILE A 425 35.91 8.22 -8.66
C ILE A 425 37.32 8.16 -9.27
N PRO A 426 38.37 8.79 -8.69
CA PRO A 426 39.73 8.63 -9.18
C PRO A 426 40.25 7.18 -9.13
N ALA A 427 39.88 6.42 -8.10
CA ALA A 427 40.32 5.04 -7.92
C ALA A 427 39.70 4.03 -8.91
N LEU A 428 38.54 4.35 -9.51
CA LEU A 428 37.88 3.50 -10.51
C LEU A 428 38.64 3.46 -11.86
N GLY A 429 39.69 4.28 -12.03
CA GLY A 429 40.42 4.39 -13.30
C GLY A 429 39.59 5.06 -14.41
N PRO A 430 40.06 5.05 -15.67
CA PRO A 430 39.38 5.72 -16.79
C PRO A 430 38.31 4.88 -17.50
N THR A 431 38.33 3.54 -17.37
CA THR A 431 37.44 2.64 -18.11
C THR A 431 36.00 2.71 -17.59
N ARG A 432 35.02 2.80 -18.50
CA ARG A 432 33.59 2.95 -18.20
C ARG A 432 32.73 2.06 -19.12
N PRO A 433 31.49 1.71 -18.76
CA PRO A 433 30.77 2.04 -17.51
C PRO A 433 31.25 1.22 -16.30
N VAL A 434 31.05 1.74 -15.09
CA VAL A 434 31.37 1.02 -13.82
C VAL A 434 30.11 0.73 -13.02
N LEU A 435 30.02 -0.48 -12.46
CA LEU A 435 28.95 -0.88 -11.53
C LEU A 435 29.48 -0.92 -10.10
N ILE A 436 28.85 -0.20 -9.18
CA ILE A 436 29.12 -0.25 -7.74
C ILE A 436 27.94 -0.91 -7.02
N ILE A 437 28.19 -2.00 -6.32
CA ILE A 437 27.22 -2.68 -5.46
C ILE A 437 27.38 -2.17 -4.03
N TYR A 438 26.32 -1.61 -3.45
CA TYR A 438 26.36 -0.88 -2.17
C TYR A 438 25.24 -1.32 -1.21
N ASP A 439 25.58 -1.58 0.04
CA ASP A 439 24.62 -1.99 1.09
C ASP A 439 24.17 -0.84 2.00
N GLY A 440 24.86 0.30 1.92
CA GLY A 440 24.74 1.34 2.94
C GLY A 440 23.39 2.06 3.02
N TYR A 441 23.26 2.81 4.11
CA TYR A 441 22.01 3.42 4.53
C TYR A 441 21.55 4.50 3.55
N SER A 442 20.23 4.58 3.29
CA SER A 442 19.68 5.46 2.24
C SER A 442 19.93 6.95 2.47
N THR A 443 20.31 7.37 3.68
CA THR A 443 20.65 8.77 3.96
C THR A 443 22.06 9.14 3.49
N HIS A 444 22.92 8.18 3.14
CA HIS A 444 24.28 8.44 2.63
C HIS A 444 24.26 8.74 1.12
N VAL A 445 23.21 8.30 0.41
CA VAL A 445 23.04 8.48 -1.04
C VAL A 445 22.02 9.60 -1.30
N ASN A 446 22.53 10.76 -1.73
CA ASN A 446 21.73 11.95 -2.06
C ASN A 446 21.80 12.26 -3.57
N ILE A 447 20.92 13.16 -4.03
CA ILE A 447 20.83 13.51 -5.46
C ILE A 447 22.18 13.98 -6.03
N PRO A 448 22.96 14.86 -5.35
CA PRO A 448 24.28 15.25 -5.84
C PRO A 448 25.22 14.07 -6.11
N LEU A 449 25.26 13.07 -5.23
CA LEU A 449 26.09 11.87 -5.42
C LEU A 449 25.67 11.09 -6.67
N ILE A 450 24.36 10.99 -6.92
CA ILE A 450 23.80 10.27 -8.07
C ILE A 450 24.00 11.02 -9.38
N GLU A 451 23.93 12.36 -9.35
CA GLU A 451 24.30 13.19 -10.50
C GLU A 451 25.78 13.00 -10.81
N LEU A 452 26.66 13.11 -9.81
CA LEU A 452 28.10 12.89 -9.97
C LEU A 452 28.44 11.49 -10.50
N ALA A 453 27.78 10.45 -9.97
CA ALA A 453 27.95 9.08 -10.45
C ALA A 453 27.53 8.95 -11.92
N ARG A 454 26.37 9.53 -12.30
CA ARG A 454 25.89 9.52 -13.68
C ARG A 454 26.82 10.26 -14.62
N ASP A 455 27.30 11.43 -14.22
CA ASP A 455 28.22 12.27 -15.02
C ASP A 455 29.57 11.57 -15.25
N ASN A 456 29.91 10.57 -14.42
CA ASN A 456 31.10 9.73 -14.53
C ASN A 456 30.82 8.32 -15.07
N ASP A 457 29.62 8.06 -15.59
CA ASP A 457 29.18 6.74 -16.10
C ASP A 457 29.34 5.60 -15.08
N VAL A 458 28.97 5.91 -13.84
CA VAL A 458 28.96 5.00 -12.68
C VAL A 458 27.52 4.71 -12.28
N THR A 459 27.17 3.42 -12.25
CA THR A 459 25.87 2.94 -11.76
C THR A 459 26.03 2.38 -10.35
N ILE A 460 25.20 2.84 -9.41
CA ILE A 460 25.19 2.32 -8.03
C ILE A 460 23.97 1.42 -7.85
N LEU A 461 24.19 0.14 -7.61
CA LEU A 461 23.13 -0.84 -7.34
C LEU A 461 23.03 -1.12 -5.84
N LYS A 462 21.88 -0.86 -5.24
CA LYS A 462 21.65 -1.13 -3.83
C LYS A 462 21.38 -2.61 -3.56
N LEU A 463 22.01 -3.16 -2.52
CA LEU A 463 21.64 -4.47 -1.99
C LEU A 463 20.26 -4.46 -1.33
N THR A 464 19.61 -5.62 -1.31
CA THR A 464 18.34 -5.78 -0.60
C THR A 464 18.53 -5.54 0.91
N PRO A 465 17.63 -4.80 1.59
CA PRO A 465 17.78 -4.53 3.02
C PRO A 465 17.92 -5.82 3.83
N HIS A 466 18.83 -5.84 4.81
CA HIS A 466 19.11 -6.97 5.69
C HIS A 466 19.62 -8.25 4.99
N SER A 467 20.12 -8.15 3.76
CA SER A 467 20.68 -9.28 3.00
C SER A 467 22.21 -9.36 3.02
N SER A 468 22.88 -8.50 3.80
CA SER A 468 24.34 -8.38 3.83
C SER A 468 25.05 -9.70 4.14
N HIS A 469 24.46 -10.53 4.99
CA HIS A 469 24.98 -11.85 5.34
C HIS A 469 24.94 -12.88 4.19
N LEU A 470 24.24 -12.57 3.09
CA LEU A 470 24.10 -13.43 1.90
C LEU A 470 24.71 -12.80 0.64
N LEU A 471 24.51 -11.50 0.45
CA LEU A 471 24.75 -10.83 -0.83
C LEU A 471 25.87 -9.79 -0.81
N GLN A 472 26.49 -9.51 0.35
CA GLN A 472 27.51 -8.46 0.48
C GLN A 472 28.92 -9.08 0.51
N PRO A 473 29.69 -9.07 -0.61
CA PRO A 473 31.02 -9.67 -0.68
C PRO A 473 31.93 -9.29 0.49
N LEU A 474 31.96 -8.01 0.85
CA LEU A 474 32.81 -7.55 1.95
C LEU A 474 32.47 -8.22 3.30
N ASN A 475 31.19 -8.48 3.58
CA ASN A 475 30.74 -9.15 4.81
C ASN A 475 30.94 -10.69 4.78
N LEU A 476 30.90 -11.31 3.60
CA LEU A 476 30.99 -12.77 3.45
C LEU A 476 32.38 -13.33 3.75
N SER A 477 33.45 -12.57 3.50
CA SER A 477 34.82 -13.02 3.80
C SER A 477 35.82 -11.90 4.07
N VAL A 478 35.80 -10.81 3.30
CA VAL A 478 36.87 -9.79 3.31
C VAL A 478 36.99 -9.12 4.68
N PHE A 479 35.91 -8.60 5.25
CA PHE A 479 35.95 -7.91 6.54
C PHE A 479 36.35 -8.84 7.69
N LYS A 480 35.93 -10.11 7.65
CA LYS A 480 36.37 -11.09 8.65
C LYS A 480 37.89 -11.27 8.58
N SER A 481 38.44 -11.48 7.39
CA SER A 481 39.88 -11.66 7.19
C SER A 481 40.69 -10.42 7.55
N VAL A 482 40.19 -9.22 7.22
CA VAL A 482 40.82 -7.95 7.60
C VAL A 482 40.81 -7.77 9.12
N LYS A 483 39.68 -8.03 9.79
CA LYS A 483 39.58 -7.91 11.25
C LYS A 483 40.49 -8.90 11.99
N ASP A 484 40.57 -10.14 11.51
CA ASP A 484 41.42 -11.16 12.11
C ASP A 484 42.92 -10.79 12.03
N ARG A 485 43.33 -10.20 10.90
CA ARG A 485 44.71 -9.71 10.71
C ARG A 485 44.97 -8.41 11.47
N TRP A 486 44.00 -7.52 11.51
CA TRP A 486 44.03 -6.29 12.30
C TRP A 486 44.25 -6.61 13.78
N ASP A 487 43.51 -7.57 14.35
CA ASP A 487 43.66 -8.01 15.73
C ASP A 487 45.11 -8.44 16.03
N LEU A 488 45.75 -9.18 15.13
CA LEU A 488 47.15 -9.61 15.28
C LEU A 488 48.15 -8.45 15.23
N LYS A 489 47.98 -7.51 14.29
CA LYS A 489 48.83 -6.31 14.21
C LYS A 489 48.65 -5.42 15.44
N LEU A 490 47.41 -5.26 15.89
CA LEU A 490 47.07 -4.48 17.06
C LEU A 490 47.69 -5.07 18.33
N VAL A 491 47.60 -6.39 18.55
CA VAL A 491 48.26 -7.07 19.68
C VAL A 491 49.78 -6.85 19.64
N THR A 492 50.38 -6.96 18.47
CA THR A 492 51.84 -6.80 18.29
C THR A 492 52.27 -5.37 18.61
N TRP A 493 51.50 -4.38 18.16
CA TRP A 493 51.74 -2.97 18.46
C TRP A 493 51.55 -2.67 19.95
N GLN A 494 50.45 -3.14 20.56
CA GLN A 494 50.14 -2.95 21.98
C GLN A 494 51.21 -3.54 22.91
N ARG A 495 51.78 -4.71 22.56
CA ARG A 495 52.89 -5.33 23.33
C ARG A 495 54.15 -4.47 23.34
N LYS A 496 54.41 -3.71 22.27
CA LYS A 496 55.57 -2.82 22.16
C LYS A 496 55.30 -1.42 22.74
N ASN A 497 54.03 -1.04 22.91
CA ASN A 497 53.61 0.31 23.29
C ASN A 497 52.58 0.26 24.42
N ILE A 498 52.98 -0.33 25.56
CA ILE A 498 52.11 -0.55 26.72
C ILE A 498 51.59 0.79 27.25
N GLY A 499 50.28 0.89 27.47
CA GLY A 499 49.64 2.09 28.01
C GLY A 499 49.46 3.26 27.03
N HIS A 500 49.99 3.14 25.81
CA HIS A 500 49.86 4.17 24.78
C HIS A 500 48.68 3.92 23.84
N LYS A 501 47.99 5.00 23.47
CA LYS A 501 46.91 4.97 22.48
C LYS A 501 47.50 4.98 21.07
N ILE A 502 46.87 4.27 20.15
CA ILE A 502 47.29 4.27 18.75
C ILE A 502 47.07 5.66 18.12
N PRO A 503 48.12 6.35 17.65
CA PRO A 503 47.94 7.61 16.94
C PRO A 503 47.25 7.39 15.60
N LYS A 504 46.46 8.36 15.11
CA LYS A 504 45.73 8.25 13.83
C LYS A 504 46.63 7.91 12.63
N LYS A 505 47.85 8.44 12.61
CA LYS A 505 48.84 8.15 11.58
C LYS A 505 49.24 6.67 11.58
N VAL A 506 49.58 6.15 12.76
CA VAL A 506 49.95 4.74 12.95
C VAL A 506 48.77 3.81 12.65
N PHE A 507 47.54 4.18 13.04
CA PHE A 507 46.33 3.45 12.66
C PHE A 507 46.21 3.34 11.13
N SER A 508 46.39 4.46 10.42
CA SER A 508 46.29 4.53 8.95
C SER A 508 47.37 3.69 8.26
N GLU A 509 48.59 3.69 8.81
CA GLU A 509 49.70 2.86 8.33
C GLU A 509 49.41 1.37 8.53
N LEU A 510 49.06 0.95 9.76
CA LEU A 510 48.82 -0.45 10.09
C LEU A 510 47.62 -1.03 9.33
N ILE A 511 46.54 -0.26 9.15
CA ILE A 511 45.40 -0.74 8.36
C ILE A 511 45.74 -0.80 6.87
N GLY A 512 46.51 0.15 6.36
CA GLY A 512 47.00 0.14 4.98
C GLY A 512 47.86 -1.09 4.68
N GLU A 513 48.75 -1.46 5.60
CA GLU A 513 49.51 -2.71 5.47
C GLU A 513 48.61 -3.95 5.58
N THR A 514 47.67 -3.97 6.55
CA THR A 514 46.73 -5.09 6.72
C THR A 514 45.92 -5.35 5.44
N TRP A 515 45.55 -4.28 4.73
CA TRP A 515 44.86 -4.35 3.45
C TRP A 515 45.77 -4.86 2.33
N LYS A 516 47.02 -4.37 2.25
CA LYS A 516 48.01 -4.83 1.25
C LYS A 516 48.34 -6.31 1.38
N ASP A 517 48.38 -6.81 2.61
CA ASP A 517 48.73 -8.21 2.88
C ASP A 517 47.57 -9.17 2.50
N LEU A 518 46.35 -8.67 2.28
CA LEU A 518 45.16 -9.49 2.08
C LEU A 518 45.27 -10.35 0.81
N ASP A 519 45.01 -11.64 0.95
CA ASP A 519 45.02 -12.57 -0.18
C ASP A 519 43.89 -12.23 -1.16
N THR A 520 44.27 -11.96 -2.42
CA THR A 520 43.35 -11.64 -3.51
C THR A 520 42.32 -12.74 -3.76
N GLU A 521 42.62 -13.99 -3.41
CA GLU A 521 41.70 -15.12 -3.55
C GLU A 521 40.52 -15.02 -2.56
N ILE A 522 40.70 -14.34 -1.42
CA ILE A 522 39.60 -14.05 -0.48
C ILE A 522 38.57 -13.11 -1.12
N ILE A 523 39.05 -12.15 -1.92
CA ILE A 523 38.21 -11.18 -2.64
C ILE A 523 37.47 -11.89 -3.78
N ARG A 524 38.17 -12.69 -4.60
CA ARG A 524 37.51 -13.45 -5.69
C ARG A 524 36.42 -14.39 -5.16
N ASN A 525 36.71 -15.11 -4.08
CA ASN A 525 35.75 -16.01 -3.45
C ASN A 525 34.58 -15.27 -2.81
N SER A 526 34.74 -14.01 -2.38
CA SER A 526 33.64 -13.22 -1.82
C SER A 526 32.60 -12.86 -2.89
N PHE A 527 33.06 -12.43 -4.06
CA PHE A 527 32.20 -12.14 -5.22
C PHE A 527 31.51 -13.41 -5.74
N LYS A 528 32.24 -14.54 -5.78
CA LYS A 528 31.67 -15.84 -6.16
C LYS A 528 30.58 -16.29 -5.18
N LYS A 529 30.80 -16.16 -3.86
CA LYS A 529 29.81 -16.51 -2.84
C LYS A 529 28.56 -15.64 -2.87
N ALA A 530 28.71 -14.36 -3.24
CA ALA A 530 27.59 -13.45 -3.42
C ALA A 530 26.83 -13.68 -4.74
N GLY A 531 27.34 -14.52 -5.65
CA GLY A 531 26.74 -14.79 -6.97
C GLY A 531 26.87 -13.64 -7.95
N ILE A 532 27.81 -12.72 -7.72
CA ILE A 532 28.04 -11.54 -8.55
C ILE A 532 28.96 -11.89 -9.74
N HIS A 533 30.07 -12.57 -9.47
CA HIS A 533 31.00 -13.00 -10.51
C HIS A 533 31.68 -14.35 -10.18
N PRO A 534 31.53 -15.39 -11.02
CA PRO A 534 30.58 -15.45 -12.14
C PRO A 534 29.14 -15.27 -11.66
N PHE A 535 28.30 -14.64 -12.50
CA PHE A 535 26.90 -14.40 -12.15
C PHE A 535 26.18 -15.73 -11.90
N ASN A 536 25.59 -15.88 -10.72
CA ASN A 536 24.82 -17.06 -10.36
C ASN A 536 23.68 -16.71 -9.41
N ARG A 537 22.47 -16.60 -9.95
CA ARG A 537 21.26 -16.33 -9.16
C ARG A 537 20.84 -17.45 -8.19
N HIS A 538 21.42 -18.64 -8.34
CA HIS A 538 21.15 -19.83 -7.52
C HIS A 538 22.30 -20.14 -6.55
N VAL A 539 23.20 -19.18 -6.30
CA VAL A 539 24.35 -19.36 -5.41
C VAL A 539 23.96 -19.58 -3.95
N ILE A 540 22.81 -19.05 -3.53
CA ILE A 540 22.33 -19.15 -2.15
C ILE A 540 21.57 -20.48 -2.02
N PRO A 541 21.98 -21.39 -1.12
CA PRO A 541 21.31 -22.66 -0.90
C PRO A 541 19.88 -22.51 -0.36
N ASP A 542 18.97 -23.40 -0.76
CA ASP A 542 17.55 -23.39 -0.35
C ASP A 542 17.35 -23.41 1.19
N ASP A 543 18.27 -24.03 1.94
CA ASP A 543 18.25 -24.08 3.41
C ASP A 543 18.59 -22.74 4.08
N LYS A 544 19.29 -21.84 3.37
CA LYS A 544 19.51 -20.45 3.84
C LYS A 544 18.24 -19.62 3.74
N TYR A 545 17.21 -20.14 3.07
CA TYR A 545 15.87 -19.56 3.03
C TYR A 545 14.93 -20.15 4.11
N HIS A 546 15.45 -20.88 5.11
CA HIS A 546 14.61 -21.36 6.21
C HIS A 546 14.49 -20.32 7.36
N PRO A 547 13.27 -20.00 7.83
CA PRO A 547 13.04 -19.03 8.90
C PRO A 547 13.74 -19.34 10.25
N GLU A 548 14.19 -20.58 10.45
CA GLU A 548 14.82 -21.04 11.69
C GLU A 548 16.35 -20.84 11.73
N ALA A 549 16.99 -20.49 10.61
CA ALA A 549 18.45 -20.31 10.53
C ALA A 549 18.97 -19.00 11.19
N LEU A 550 18.07 -18.17 11.70
CA LEU A 550 18.36 -16.88 12.37
C LEU A 550 18.00 -16.86 13.87
N LYS A 551 17.91 -18.04 14.50
CA LYS A 551 17.77 -18.12 15.97
C LYS A 551 19.05 -17.76 16.70
#